data_AF-D9UCK3-F1
#
_entry.id   AF-D9UCK3-F1
#
_cell.length_a   1.000
_cell.length_b   1.000
_cell.length_c   1.000
_cell.angle_alpha   90.00
_cell.angle_beta   90.00
_cell.angle_gamma   90.00
#
_symmetry.space_group_name_H-M   'P 1'
#
loop_
_entity.id
_entity.type
_entity.pdbx_description
1 polymer ?
#
loop_
_entity_poly.entity_id
_entity_poly.type
_entity_poly.pdbx_seq_one_letter_code
_entity_poly.pdbx_strand_id
1 'polypeptide(L)'
;MDGADADPVALARLLELAVAALHETRPEQLWSLAFTELLDALDADLAVRKAEEWSPGEGTVRLWTPEGPAHHLLGPEQLDVIRTGYPFVDHYAAGHPLEPLTARATAGAHAWRHAAPAGRLRDALGSTDILGLPLPRPEKGAIHGCLLHRTGRRPFTPAHLAYARRAQPVIAAVEAHASHLRAWRTTPGGPEAATVREERAAALGLTPREITVLALLARAVPERQCTAPRASHPAQSIATSPTSTASSGRGTGSPRCCGRGRRACC
;
A
#
# COMPACT_ATOMS: atom_id res chain seq x y z
N MET A 1 22.75 -23.92 -19.47
CA MET A 1 21.87 -22.78 -19.79
C MET A 1 20.78 -23.30 -20.70
N ASP A 2 19.77 -23.95 -20.12
CA ASP A 2 18.57 -24.28 -20.86
C ASP A 2 17.67 -23.07 -20.82
N GLY A 3 17.46 -22.47 -21.99
CA GLY A 3 16.47 -21.42 -22.18
C GLY A 3 15.12 -21.96 -21.74
N ALA A 4 14.65 -21.48 -20.59
CA ALA A 4 13.29 -21.69 -20.15
C ALA A 4 12.39 -21.13 -21.23
N ASP A 5 11.80 -22.03 -22.03
CA ASP A 5 10.70 -21.70 -22.91
C ASP A 5 9.68 -20.95 -22.04
N ALA A 6 9.52 -19.66 -22.34
CA ALA A 6 8.65 -18.81 -21.55
C ALA A 6 7.24 -19.34 -21.80
N ASP A 7 6.68 -20.03 -20.81
CA ASP A 7 5.30 -20.53 -20.86
C ASP A 7 4.40 -19.38 -21.35
N PRO A 8 3.91 -19.47 -22.62
CA PRO A 8 3.26 -18.34 -23.26
C PRO A 8 1.94 -18.00 -22.56
N VAL A 9 1.33 -18.99 -21.89
CA VAL A 9 0.13 -18.80 -21.07
C VAL A 9 0.46 -17.99 -19.83
N ALA A 10 1.55 -18.32 -19.13
CA ALA A 10 1.97 -17.57 -17.95
C ALA A 10 2.31 -16.11 -18.30
N LEU A 11 2.99 -15.87 -19.42
CA LEU A 11 3.30 -14.51 -19.87
C LEU A 11 2.03 -13.72 -20.23
N ALA A 12 1.11 -14.33 -20.97
CA ALA A 12 -0.15 -13.69 -21.35
C ALA A 12 -0.95 -13.26 -20.12
N ARG A 13 -1.10 -14.15 -19.13
CA ARG A 13 -1.81 -13.83 -17.87
C ARG A 13 -1.15 -12.69 -17.10
N LEU A 14 0.18 -12.69 -16.98
CA LEU A 14 0.91 -11.62 -16.30
C LEU A 14 0.81 -10.28 -17.04
N LEU A 15 0.77 -10.30 -18.38
CA LEU A 15 0.55 -9.11 -19.19
C LEU A 15 -0.88 -8.58 -19.01
N GLU A 16 -1.88 -9.45 -19.02
CA GLU A 16 -3.28 -9.09 -18.75
C GLU A 16 -3.43 -8.46 -17.35
N LEU A 17 -2.80 -9.05 -16.32
CA LEU A 17 -2.75 -8.47 -14.98
C LEU A 17 -2.12 -7.08 -14.99
N ALA A 18 -0.98 -6.90 -15.67
CA ALA A 18 -0.31 -5.62 -15.75
C ALA A 18 -1.19 -4.55 -16.45
N VAL A 19 -1.84 -4.91 -17.55
CA VAL A 19 -2.76 -4.02 -18.26
C VAL A 19 -3.96 -3.66 -17.39
N ALA A 20 -4.58 -4.63 -16.73
CA ALA A 20 -5.70 -4.39 -15.82
C ALA A 20 -5.30 -3.46 -14.66
N ALA A 21 -4.13 -3.70 -14.06
CA ALA A 21 -3.61 -2.87 -12.99
C ALA A 21 -3.40 -1.41 -13.41
N LEU A 22 -2.91 -1.15 -14.64
CA LEU A 22 -2.71 0.22 -15.14
C LEU A 22 -4.00 1.02 -15.35
N HIS A 23 -5.14 0.34 -15.47
CA HIS A 23 -6.46 0.96 -15.67
C HIS A 23 -7.29 1.01 -14.39
N GLU A 24 -6.88 0.33 -13.31
CA GLU A 24 -7.61 0.35 -12.05
C GLU A 24 -7.36 1.66 -11.30
N THR A 25 -8.44 2.33 -10.93
CA THR A 25 -8.40 3.62 -10.26
C THR A 25 -8.24 3.47 -8.74
N ARG A 26 -8.80 2.40 -8.16
CA ARG A 26 -8.89 2.15 -6.73
C ARG A 26 -7.69 1.33 -6.24
N PRO A 27 -6.78 1.90 -5.41
CA PRO A 27 -5.56 1.23 -4.96
C PRO A 27 -5.80 -0.07 -4.20
N GLU A 28 -6.98 -0.19 -3.59
CA GLU A 28 -7.43 -1.32 -2.78
C GLU A 28 -7.85 -2.48 -3.67
N GLN A 29 -8.33 -2.21 -4.89
CA GLN A 29 -8.72 -3.24 -5.86
C GLN A 29 -7.55 -3.81 -6.64
N LEU A 30 -6.46 -3.06 -6.79
CA LEU A 30 -5.22 -3.55 -7.38
C LEU A 30 -4.73 -4.84 -6.71
N TRP A 31 -4.87 -4.93 -5.40
CA TRP A 31 -4.52 -6.13 -4.64
C TRP A 31 -5.49 -7.28 -4.84
N SER A 32 -6.77 -7.00 -5.05
CA SER A 32 -7.74 -8.02 -5.43
C SER A 32 -7.37 -8.64 -6.78
N LEU A 33 -7.06 -7.82 -7.80
CA LEU A 33 -6.61 -8.30 -9.11
C LEU A 33 -5.37 -9.18 -9.00
N ALA A 34 -4.36 -8.70 -8.27
CA ALA A 34 -3.11 -9.41 -8.04
C ALA A 34 -3.32 -10.77 -7.34
N PHE A 35 -4.14 -10.81 -6.27
CA PHE A 35 -4.35 -12.05 -5.53
C PHE A 35 -5.28 -13.02 -6.23
N THR A 36 -6.28 -12.55 -6.98
CA THR A 36 -7.06 -13.45 -7.85
C THR A 36 -6.15 -14.18 -8.83
N GLU A 37 -5.23 -13.46 -9.49
CA GLU A 37 -4.27 -14.08 -10.41
C GLU A 37 -3.32 -15.05 -9.70
N LEU A 38 -2.73 -14.63 -8.57
CA LEU A 38 -1.78 -15.48 -7.83
C LEU A 38 -2.43 -16.74 -7.25
N LEU A 39 -3.66 -16.63 -6.71
CA LEU A 39 -4.38 -17.77 -6.14
C LEU A 39 -4.72 -18.79 -7.22
N ASP A 40 -5.18 -18.35 -8.39
CA ASP A 40 -5.52 -19.24 -9.49
C ASP A 40 -4.26 -19.85 -10.12
N ALA A 41 -3.28 -19.04 -10.52
CA ALA A 41 -2.09 -19.53 -11.21
C ALA A 41 -1.18 -20.43 -10.35
N LEU A 42 -1.16 -20.20 -9.03
CA LEU A 42 -0.39 -21.00 -8.09
C LEU A 42 -1.23 -22.09 -7.42
N ASP A 43 -2.51 -22.22 -7.74
CA ASP A 43 -3.44 -23.16 -7.12
C ASP A 43 -3.30 -23.11 -5.58
N ALA A 44 -3.45 -21.90 -5.04
CA ALA A 44 -3.35 -21.58 -3.63
C ALA A 44 -4.74 -21.21 -3.08
N ASP A 45 -4.99 -21.55 -1.82
CA ASP A 45 -6.30 -21.39 -1.20
C ASP A 45 -6.44 -20.06 -0.45
N LEU A 46 -5.32 -19.48 -0.03
CA LEU A 46 -5.31 -18.27 0.76
C LEU A 46 -4.05 -17.44 0.48
N ALA A 47 -4.24 -16.16 0.24
CA ALA A 47 -3.18 -15.18 0.09
C ALA A 47 -3.21 -14.21 1.26
N VAL A 48 -2.03 -13.92 1.78
CA VAL A 48 -1.82 -13.00 2.89
C VAL A 48 -0.87 -11.92 2.43
N ARG A 49 -1.28 -10.66 2.56
CA ARG A 49 -0.41 -9.49 2.42
C ARG A 49 -0.06 -8.96 3.79
N LYS A 50 1.22 -8.65 3.99
CA LYS A 50 1.67 -7.78 5.07
C LYS A 50 2.12 -6.47 4.45
N ALA A 51 1.36 -5.40 4.70
CA ALA A 51 1.56 -4.12 4.01
C ALA A 51 2.79 -3.35 4.53
N GLU A 52 3.10 -3.53 5.82
CA GLU A 52 4.24 -2.99 6.55
C GLU A 52 5.31 -4.07 6.73
N GLU A 53 6.40 -3.70 7.42
CA GLU A 53 7.53 -4.58 7.65
C GLU A 53 7.05 -5.86 8.34
N TRP A 54 7.62 -7.00 7.94
CA TRP A 54 7.35 -8.26 8.62
C TRP A 54 7.95 -8.26 10.03
N SER A 55 7.25 -7.61 10.96
CA SER A 55 7.56 -7.63 12.38
C SER A 55 6.51 -8.48 13.14
N PRO A 56 6.88 -9.08 14.29
CA PRO A 56 5.92 -9.83 15.10
C PRO A 56 4.82 -8.96 15.75
N GLY A 57 5.09 -7.67 16.00
CA GLY A 57 4.22 -6.80 16.81
C GLY A 57 3.43 -5.75 16.00
N GLU A 58 3.89 -5.43 14.79
CA GLU A 58 3.31 -4.37 13.97
C GLU A 58 3.06 -4.87 12.55
N GLY A 59 1.98 -4.39 11.94
CA GLY A 59 1.65 -4.69 10.56
C GLY A 59 0.18 -5.07 10.36
N THR A 60 -0.42 -4.42 9.38
CA THR A 60 -1.70 -4.72 8.78
C THR A 60 -1.57 -5.98 7.94
N VAL A 61 -2.14 -7.06 8.47
CA VAL A 61 -2.35 -8.31 7.74
C VAL A 61 -3.68 -8.20 6.99
N ARG A 62 -3.65 -8.45 5.69
CA ARG A 62 -4.83 -8.54 4.84
C ARG A 62 -4.84 -9.91 4.18
N LEU A 63 -6.04 -10.46 4.00
CA LEU A 63 -6.27 -11.83 3.56
C LEU A 63 -7.23 -11.86 2.37
N TRP A 64 -6.98 -12.78 1.45
CA TRP A 64 -7.79 -13.05 0.28
C TRP A 64 -7.91 -14.56 0.06
N THR A 65 -9.11 -15.01 -0.27
CA THR A 65 -9.39 -16.35 -0.80
C THR A 65 -9.82 -16.22 -2.27
N PRO A 66 -10.03 -17.32 -3.01
CA PRO A 66 -10.57 -17.27 -4.37
C PRO A 66 -11.91 -16.51 -4.45
N GLU A 67 -12.69 -16.49 -3.38
CA GLU A 67 -13.97 -15.76 -3.28
C GLU A 67 -13.80 -14.25 -3.01
N GLY A 68 -12.59 -13.80 -2.66
CA GLY A 68 -12.26 -12.39 -2.45
C GLY A 68 -11.67 -12.07 -1.07
N PRO A 69 -11.73 -10.79 -0.64
CA PRO A 69 -11.15 -10.35 0.63
C PRO A 69 -11.77 -11.05 1.85
N ALA A 70 -10.94 -11.60 2.72
CA ALA A 70 -11.35 -12.53 3.77
C ALA A 70 -10.81 -12.16 5.16
N HIS A 71 -10.83 -10.86 5.49
CA HIS A 71 -10.21 -10.31 6.71
C HIS A 71 -10.78 -10.84 8.04
N HIS A 72 -11.95 -11.49 8.01
CA HIS A 72 -12.63 -12.01 9.18
C HIS A 72 -12.33 -13.50 9.47
N LEU A 73 -11.59 -14.18 8.58
CA LEU A 73 -11.34 -15.63 8.71
C LEU A 73 -10.42 -15.98 9.89
N LEU A 74 -9.63 -15.02 10.37
CA LEU A 74 -8.63 -15.25 11.40
C LEU A 74 -8.88 -14.40 12.64
N GLY A 75 -8.80 -15.05 13.79
CA GLY A 75 -8.75 -14.38 15.09
C GLY A 75 -7.36 -13.78 15.38
N PRO A 76 -7.25 -13.01 16.48
CA PRO A 76 -6.01 -12.34 16.85
C PRO A 76 -4.81 -13.28 17.00
N GLU A 77 -5.01 -14.44 17.64
CA GLU A 77 -3.95 -15.42 17.87
C GLU A 77 -3.38 -16.00 16.56
N GLN A 78 -4.25 -16.27 15.58
CA GLN A 78 -3.83 -16.76 14.27
C GLN A 78 -3.09 -15.67 13.49
N LEU A 79 -3.53 -14.42 13.60
CA LEU A 79 -2.84 -13.28 12.99
C LEU A 79 -1.45 -13.10 13.58
N ASP A 80 -1.25 -13.32 14.87
CA ASP A 80 0.07 -13.22 15.50
C ASP A 80 1.04 -14.27 14.96
N VAL A 81 0.58 -15.50 14.74
CA VAL A 81 1.40 -16.54 14.11
C VAL A 81 1.80 -16.12 12.69
N ILE A 82 0.86 -15.61 11.91
CA ILE A 82 1.15 -15.07 10.57
C ILE A 82 2.17 -13.93 10.67
N ARG A 83 2.00 -12.99 11.60
CA ARG A 83 2.89 -11.84 11.81
C ARG A 83 4.33 -12.24 12.06
N THR A 84 4.58 -13.33 12.78
CA THR A 84 5.96 -13.87 12.94
C THR A 84 6.68 -14.05 11.61
N GLY A 85 5.94 -14.37 10.54
CA GLY A 85 6.49 -14.53 9.19
C GLY A 85 7.51 -15.65 9.07
N TYR A 86 7.55 -16.56 10.04
CA TYR A 86 8.41 -17.73 10.01
C TYR A 86 8.03 -18.64 8.81
N PRO A 87 9.01 -19.18 8.07
CA PRO A 87 10.47 -19.05 8.26
C PRO A 87 11.11 -17.93 7.43
N PHE A 88 10.31 -17.14 6.73
CA PHE A 88 10.78 -16.23 5.70
C PHE A 88 11.42 -14.96 6.27
N VAL A 89 10.92 -14.45 7.40
CA VAL A 89 11.51 -13.27 8.07
C VAL A 89 12.98 -13.53 8.38
N ASP A 90 13.28 -14.60 9.11
CA ASP A 90 14.64 -14.96 9.50
C ASP A 90 15.55 -15.15 8.29
N HIS A 91 15.02 -15.77 7.23
CA HIS A 91 15.75 -16.00 5.99
C HIS A 91 16.14 -14.71 5.29
N TYR A 92 15.20 -13.80 5.02
CA TYR A 92 15.55 -12.56 4.33
C TYR A 92 16.31 -11.58 5.24
N ALA A 93 16.07 -11.61 6.56
CA ALA A 93 16.82 -10.80 7.52
C ALA A 93 18.30 -11.20 7.59
N ALA A 94 18.62 -12.47 7.30
CA ALA A 94 20.00 -12.95 7.15
C ALA A 94 20.70 -12.47 5.87
N GLY A 95 20.05 -11.65 5.03
CA GLY A 95 20.63 -11.09 3.81
C GLY A 95 20.57 -12.02 2.60
N HIS A 96 19.74 -13.07 2.64
CA HIS A 96 19.51 -13.92 1.48
C HIS A 96 18.79 -13.17 0.35
N PRO A 97 18.99 -13.57 -0.92
CA PRO A 97 18.29 -12.95 -2.05
C PRO A 97 16.78 -12.94 -1.88
N LEU A 98 16.12 -11.86 -2.31
CA LEU A 98 14.66 -11.70 -2.29
C LEU A 98 14.01 -12.50 -3.42
N GLU A 99 14.14 -13.82 -3.38
CA GLU A 99 13.53 -14.74 -4.35
C GLU A 99 12.31 -15.45 -3.76
N PRO A 100 11.28 -15.76 -4.56
CA PRO A 100 10.17 -16.58 -4.11
C PRO A 100 10.64 -17.98 -3.68
N LEU A 101 10.23 -18.40 -2.49
CA LEU A 101 10.62 -19.68 -1.88
C LEU A 101 9.45 -20.31 -1.13
N THR A 102 9.51 -21.63 -0.93
CA THR A 102 8.58 -22.32 -0.03
C THR A 102 9.13 -22.38 1.38
N ALA A 103 8.27 -22.44 2.39
CA ALA A 103 8.69 -22.57 3.78
C ALA A 103 9.56 -23.83 4.00
N ARG A 104 9.28 -24.90 3.25
CA ARG A 104 10.06 -26.14 3.25
C ARG A 104 11.45 -25.97 2.64
N ALA A 105 11.60 -25.15 1.60
CA ALA A 105 12.90 -24.85 1.01
C ALA A 105 13.72 -23.93 1.95
N THR A 106 13.04 -23.01 2.64
CA THR A 106 13.67 -22.04 3.53
C THR A 106 14.13 -22.65 4.85
N ALA A 107 13.25 -23.34 5.59
CA ALA A 107 13.58 -23.94 6.89
C ALA A 107 14.10 -25.38 6.79
N GLY A 108 13.98 -26.01 5.62
CA GLY A 108 14.13 -27.46 5.47
C GLY A 108 12.82 -28.21 5.76
N ALA A 109 12.52 -29.22 4.95
CA ALA A 109 11.22 -29.91 4.96
C ALA A 109 10.88 -30.58 6.31
N HIS A 110 11.87 -31.13 7.01
CA HIS A 110 11.66 -31.76 8.31
C HIS A 110 11.45 -30.69 9.40
N ALA A 111 12.33 -29.70 9.51
CA ALA A 111 12.21 -28.64 10.49
C ALA A 111 10.90 -27.85 10.34
N TRP A 112 10.53 -27.49 9.10
CA TRP A 112 9.23 -26.86 8.83
C TRP A 112 8.05 -27.70 9.33
N ARG A 113 8.05 -29.02 9.05
CA ARG A 113 6.95 -29.90 9.46
C ARG A 113 6.77 -29.92 10.98
N HIS A 114 7.86 -29.89 11.74
CA HIS A 114 7.83 -30.00 13.20
C HIS A 114 7.91 -28.66 13.95
N ALA A 115 8.05 -27.54 13.25
CA ALA A 115 8.08 -26.22 13.87
C ALA A 115 6.71 -25.85 14.47
N ALA A 116 6.72 -25.25 15.67
CA ALA A 116 5.50 -24.83 16.36
C ALA A 116 4.66 -23.81 15.55
N PRO A 117 5.25 -22.79 14.88
CA PRO A 117 4.46 -21.90 14.02
C PRO A 117 3.77 -22.63 12.86
N ALA A 118 4.44 -23.61 12.25
CA ALA A 118 3.86 -24.42 11.18
C ALA A 118 2.71 -25.32 11.68
N GLY A 119 2.81 -25.84 12.90
CA GLY A 119 1.71 -26.56 13.57
C GLY A 119 0.49 -25.68 13.74
N ARG A 120 0.66 -24.48 14.31
CA ARG A 120 -0.44 -23.53 14.51
C ARG A 120 -1.08 -23.07 13.20
N LEU A 121 -0.31 -22.85 12.14
CA LEU A 121 -0.85 -22.53 10.81
C LEU A 121 -1.63 -23.69 10.19
N ARG A 122 -1.20 -24.94 10.42
CA ARG A 122 -1.99 -26.12 10.02
C ARG A 122 -3.32 -26.19 10.77
N ASP A 123 -3.30 -26.00 12.08
CA ASP A 123 -4.50 -26.09 12.91
C ASP A 123 -5.49 -24.96 12.60
N ALA A 124 -4.98 -23.76 12.32
CA ALA A 124 -5.79 -22.58 12.05
C ALA A 124 -6.34 -22.51 10.61
N LEU A 125 -5.54 -22.89 9.61
CA LEU A 125 -5.83 -22.64 8.20
C LEU A 125 -5.85 -23.91 7.34
N GLY A 126 -5.54 -25.08 7.91
CA GLY A 126 -5.28 -26.29 7.13
C GLY A 126 -4.03 -26.17 6.24
N SER A 127 -3.20 -25.15 6.45
CA SER A 127 -2.07 -24.82 5.57
C SER A 127 -0.96 -25.85 5.70
N THR A 128 -0.71 -26.60 4.63
CA THR A 128 0.30 -27.67 4.61
C THR A 128 1.61 -27.25 3.94
N ASP A 129 1.54 -26.27 3.04
CA ASP A 129 2.68 -25.63 2.43
C ASP A 129 2.42 -24.13 2.28
N ILE A 130 3.50 -23.36 2.25
CA ILE A 130 3.47 -21.90 2.13
C ILE A 130 4.54 -21.48 1.15
N LEU A 131 4.17 -20.61 0.21
CA LEU A 131 5.09 -19.91 -0.68
C LEU A 131 5.18 -18.45 -0.24
N GLY A 132 6.39 -18.00 0.06
CA GLY A 132 6.69 -16.59 0.31
C GLY A 132 7.07 -15.90 -0.99
N LEU A 133 6.41 -14.77 -1.27
CA LEU A 133 6.68 -13.88 -2.39
C LEU A 133 7.18 -12.54 -1.83
N PRO A 134 8.50 -12.37 -1.63
CA PRO A 134 9.04 -11.10 -1.16
C PRO A 134 8.87 -10.03 -2.24
N LEU A 135 8.61 -8.78 -1.84
CA LEU A 135 8.48 -7.66 -2.77
C LEU A 135 9.61 -6.67 -2.50
N PRO A 136 10.56 -6.49 -3.44
CA PRO A 136 11.67 -5.58 -3.24
C PRO A 136 11.17 -4.15 -3.13
N ARG A 137 11.52 -3.46 -2.03
CA ARG A 137 11.36 -2.01 -1.89
C ARG A 137 12.73 -1.32 -1.95
N PRO A 138 12.79 -0.04 -2.35
CA PRO A 138 14.03 0.74 -2.37
C PRO A 138 14.60 1.02 -0.97
N GLU A 139 13.75 1.00 0.06
CA GLU A 139 14.12 1.30 1.45
C GLU A 139 14.83 0.10 2.08
N LYS A 140 16.04 0.32 2.63
CA LYS A 140 16.89 -0.76 3.15
C LYS A 140 16.33 -1.32 4.46
N GLY A 141 15.98 -2.60 4.47
CA GLY A 141 15.85 -3.42 5.69
C GLY A 141 14.46 -4.02 5.92
N ALA A 142 13.39 -3.32 5.53
CA ALA A 142 12.04 -3.80 5.78
C ALA A 142 11.62 -4.88 4.77
N ILE A 143 11.43 -6.10 5.25
CA ILE A 143 10.92 -7.21 4.42
C ILE A 143 9.41 -7.02 4.27
N HIS A 144 8.97 -6.85 3.02
CA HIS A 144 7.55 -6.82 2.65
C HIS A 144 7.26 -7.93 1.66
N GLY A 145 5.99 -8.34 1.59
CA GLY A 145 5.59 -9.32 0.60
C GLY A 145 4.28 -10.01 0.91
N CYS A 146 4.08 -11.11 0.20
CA CYS A 146 2.89 -11.93 0.28
C CYS A 146 3.23 -13.35 0.69
N LEU A 147 2.31 -14.01 1.38
CA LEU A 147 2.37 -15.44 1.69
C LEU A 147 1.18 -16.11 1.01
N LEU A 148 1.45 -17.18 0.27
CA LEU A 148 0.45 -17.98 -0.41
C LEU A 148 0.39 -19.31 0.32
N HIS A 149 -0.74 -19.58 0.94
CA HIS A 149 -1.01 -20.79 1.70
C HIS A 149 -1.74 -21.79 0.81
N ARG A 150 -1.32 -23.04 0.93
CA ARG A 150 -1.99 -24.16 0.27
C ARG A 150 -2.49 -25.18 1.28
N THR A 151 -3.72 -25.62 1.11
CA THR A 151 -4.36 -26.72 1.83
C THR A 151 -4.14 -28.04 1.08
N GLY A 152 -4.28 -29.17 1.77
CA GLY A 152 -4.15 -30.49 1.14
C GLY A 152 -2.74 -31.10 1.20
N ARG A 153 -2.44 -32.11 0.38
CA ARG A 153 -1.20 -32.93 0.54
C ARG A 153 -0.08 -32.60 -0.44
N ARG A 154 -0.34 -31.80 -1.47
CA ARG A 154 0.63 -31.53 -2.55
C ARG A 154 1.35 -30.20 -2.29
N PRO A 155 2.69 -30.23 -2.15
CA PRO A 155 3.45 -29.00 -1.98
C PRO A 155 3.44 -28.16 -3.27
N PHE A 156 3.90 -26.90 -3.17
CA PHE A 156 4.19 -26.10 -4.36
C PHE A 156 5.27 -26.79 -5.21
N THR A 157 5.09 -26.75 -6.53
CA THR A 157 5.97 -27.42 -7.48
C THR A 157 7.06 -26.46 -8.00
N PRO A 158 8.11 -26.98 -8.67
CA PRO A 158 9.07 -26.12 -9.37
C PRO A 158 8.42 -25.20 -10.42
N ALA A 159 7.32 -25.63 -11.06
CA ALA A 159 6.56 -24.82 -12.00
C ALA A 159 5.87 -23.64 -11.29
N HIS A 160 5.28 -23.86 -10.11
CA HIS A 160 4.70 -22.78 -9.29
C HIS A 160 5.76 -21.76 -8.88
N LEU A 161 6.96 -22.20 -8.47
CA LEU A 161 8.07 -21.30 -8.17
C LEU A 161 8.57 -20.53 -9.40
N ALA A 162 8.63 -21.17 -10.57
CA ALA A 162 8.99 -20.50 -11.81
C ALA A 162 7.96 -19.42 -12.20
N TYR A 163 6.65 -19.71 -12.04
CA TYR A 163 5.61 -18.71 -12.20
C TYR A 163 5.76 -17.57 -11.19
N ALA A 164 5.91 -17.88 -9.89
CA ALA A 164 6.05 -16.88 -8.84
C ALA A 164 7.25 -15.93 -9.08
N ARG A 165 8.39 -16.45 -9.57
CA ARG A 165 9.55 -15.64 -9.96
C ARG A 165 9.23 -14.65 -11.09
N ARG A 166 8.44 -15.07 -12.08
CA ARG A 166 7.99 -14.21 -13.18
C ARG A 166 6.94 -13.20 -12.73
N ALA A 167 6.06 -13.60 -11.81
CA ALA A 167 5.02 -12.74 -11.27
C ALA A 167 5.59 -11.66 -10.34
N GLN A 168 6.61 -11.97 -9.56
CA GLN A 168 7.21 -11.06 -8.55
C GLN A 168 7.42 -9.62 -9.04
N PRO A 169 8.10 -9.34 -10.17
CA PRO A 169 8.29 -7.97 -10.65
C PRO A 169 6.97 -7.28 -11.03
N VAL A 170 6.00 -8.02 -11.57
CA VAL A 170 4.66 -7.47 -11.90
C VAL A 170 3.93 -7.09 -10.61
N ILE A 171 3.91 -7.98 -9.60
CA ILE A 171 3.27 -7.70 -8.31
C ILE A 171 3.95 -6.55 -7.57
N ALA A 172 5.28 -6.45 -7.65
CA ALA A 172 6.01 -5.30 -7.09
C ALA A 172 5.62 -3.99 -7.79
N ALA A 173 5.44 -3.99 -9.11
CA ALA A 173 4.95 -2.83 -9.85
C ALA A 173 3.50 -2.46 -9.49
N VAL A 174 2.63 -3.46 -9.27
CA VAL A 174 1.25 -3.25 -8.78
C VAL A 174 1.25 -2.56 -7.42
N GLU A 175 2.10 -3.00 -6.49
CA GLU A 175 2.24 -2.36 -5.17
C GLU A 175 2.76 -0.92 -5.29
N ALA A 176 3.76 -0.68 -6.14
CA ALA A 176 4.29 0.66 -6.37
C ALA A 176 3.20 1.58 -6.95
N HIS A 177 2.45 1.10 -7.95
CA HIS A 177 1.33 1.84 -8.54
C HIS A 177 0.26 2.17 -7.51
N ALA A 178 -0.16 1.18 -6.70
CA ALA A 178 -1.12 1.38 -5.62
C ALA A 178 -0.63 2.43 -4.61
N SER A 179 0.65 2.38 -4.24
CA SER A 179 1.27 3.32 -3.31
C SER A 179 1.30 4.74 -3.87
N HIS A 180 1.60 4.91 -5.16
CA HIS A 180 1.57 6.21 -5.82
C HIS A 180 0.16 6.80 -5.92
N LEU A 181 -0.83 5.98 -6.27
CA LEU A 181 -2.23 6.42 -6.30
C LEU A 181 -2.74 6.80 -4.91
N ARG A 182 -2.37 6.05 -3.85
CA ARG A 182 -2.69 6.42 -2.45
C ARG A 182 -2.06 7.76 -2.08
N ALA A 183 -0.76 7.92 -2.33
CA ALA A 183 -0.05 9.15 -2.00
C ALA A 183 -0.63 10.38 -2.71
N TRP A 184 -1.01 10.24 -3.99
CA TRP A 184 -1.68 11.30 -4.75
C TRP A 184 -3.03 11.69 -4.12
N ARG A 185 -3.83 10.72 -3.64
CA ARG A 185 -5.10 11.01 -2.94
C ARG A 185 -4.88 11.67 -1.59
N THR A 186 -3.92 11.18 -0.82
CA THR A 186 -3.62 11.68 0.53
C THR A 186 -2.73 12.92 0.54
N THR A 187 -2.43 13.51 -0.63
CA THR A 187 -1.63 14.73 -0.72
C THR A 187 -2.31 15.86 0.06
N PRO A 188 -1.57 16.61 0.92
CA PRO A 188 -2.14 17.62 1.82
C PRO A 188 -3.02 18.64 1.11
N GLY A 189 -4.08 19.08 1.80
CA GLY A 189 -5.09 20.01 1.28
C GLY A 189 -6.50 19.85 1.89
N GLY A 190 -6.69 18.83 2.74
CA GLY A 190 -7.99 18.50 3.33
C GLY A 190 -8.89 17.69 2.37
N PRO A 191 -10.02 17.15 2.86
CA PRO A 191 -10.91 16.28 2.07
C PRO A 191 -11.47 16.98 0.82
N GLU A 192 -11.82 18.27 0.93
CA GLU A 192 -12.35 19.07 -0.19
C GLU A 192 -11.34 19.23 -1.33
N ALA A 193 -10.06 19.44 -1.01
CA ALA A 193 -9.01 19.50 -2.03
C ALA A 193 -8.75 18.15 -2.70
N ALA A 194 -8.97 17.03 -2.00
CA ALA A 194 -8.89 15.70 -2.60
C ALA A 194 -10.02 15.49 -3.61
N THR A 195 -11.26 15.84 -3.26
CA THR A 195 -12.41 15.76 -4.18
C THR A 195 -12.19 16.63 -5.43
N VAL A 196 -11.79 17.89 -5.26
CA VAL A 196 -11.50 18.80 -6.39
C VAL A 196 -10.39 18.25 -7.29
N ARG A 197 -9.38 17.58 -6.71
CA ARG A 197 -8.29 16.95 -7.47
C ARG A 197 -8.79 15.78 -8.30
N GLU A 198 -9.64 14.93 -7.74
CA GLU A 198 -10.27 13.80 -8.44
C GLU A 198 -11.21 14.29 -9.55
N GLU A 199 -12.04 15.28 -9.29
CA GLU A 199 -12.93 15.90 -10.28
C GLU A 199 -12.16 16.53 -11.45
N ARG A 200 -11.05 17.23 -11.16
CA ARG A 200 -10.18 17.81 -12.20
C ARG A 200 -9.52 16.73 -13.05
N ALA A 201 -9.03 15.66 -12.43
CA ALA A 201 -8.44 14.55 -13.15
C ALA A 201 -9.48 13.89 -14.08
N ALA A 202 -10.71 13.70 -13.59
CA ALA A 202 -11.83 13.20 -14.39
C ALA A 202 -12.20 14.15 -15.54
N ALA A 203 -12.28 15.46 -15.29
CA ALA A 203 -12.58 16.46 -16.31
C ALA A 203 -11.51 16.53 -17.43
N LEU A 204 -10.26 16.21 -17.09
CA LEU A 204 -9.14 16.13 -18.04
C LEU A 204 -9.01 14.76 -18.71
N GLY A 205 -9.87 13.78 -18.37
CA GLY A 205 -9.81 12.43 -18.91
C GLY A 205 -8.55 11.65 -18.54
N LEU A 206 -7.91 11.98 -17.41
CA LEU A 206 -6.64 11.36 -17.02
C LEU A 206 -6.86 9.93 -16.54
N THR A 207 -6.09 9.01 -17.11
CA THR A 207 -6.03 7.60 -16.68
C THR A 207 -5.24 7.45 -15.36
N PRO A 208 -5.44 6.36 -14.59
CA PRO A 208 -4.65 6.09 -13.37
C PRO A 208 -3.14 6.07 -13.62
N ARG A 209 -2.73 5.51 -14.76
CA ARG A 209 -1.34 5.55 -15.21
C ARG A 209 -0.83 6.97 -15.39
N GLU A 210 -1.57 7.81 -16.12
CA GLU A 210 -1.17 9.21 -16.34
C GLU A 210 -1.11 9.99 -15.03
N ILE A 211 -2.07 9.79 -14.12
CA ILE A 211 -2.04 10.37 -12.78
C ILE A 211 -0.75 9.97 -12.06
N THR A 212 -0.38 8.68 -12.10
CA THR A 212 0.84 8.19 -11.46
C THR A 212 2.09 8.81 -12.07
N VAL A 213 2.18 8.87 -13.40
CA VAL A 213 3.31 9.48 -14.12
C VAL A 213 3.43 10.97 -13.78
N LEU A 214 2.33 11.72 -13.84
CA LEU A 214 2.31 13.15 -13.51
C LEU A 214 2.68 13.41 -12.04
N ALA A 215 2.19 12.57 -11.11
CA ALA A 215 2.55 12.67 -9.70
C ALA A 215 4.04 12.39 -9.45
N LEU A 216 4.62 11.40 -10.15
CA LEU A 216 6.05 11.11 -10.09
C LEU A 216 6.88 12.26 -10.66
N LEU A 217 6.49 12.80 -11.82
CA LEU A 217 7.15 13.95 -12.43
C LEU A 217 7.11 15.16 -11.50
N ALA A 218 5.96 15.48 -10.91
CA ALA A 218 5.81 16.60 -9.98
C ALA A 218 6.73 16.47 -8.74
N ARG A 219 7.03 15.24 -8.29
CA ARG A 219 7.96 14.97 -7.18
C ARG A 219 9.43 14.99 -7.60
N ALA A 220 9.71 14.67 -8.87
CA ALA A 220 11.06 14.58 -9.41
C ALA A 220 11.62 15.94 -9.85
N VAL A 221 10.78 16.96 -10.03
CA VAL A 221 11.25 18.34 -10.22
C VAL A 221 11.86 18.80 -8.89
N PRO A 222 13.20 18.96 -8.77
CA PRO A 222 13.76 19.59 -7.59
C PRO A 222 13.19 21.01 -7.49
N GLU A 223 12.99 21.52 -6.27
CA GLU A 223 12.72 22.94 -6.00
C GLU A 223 13.87 23.82 -6.52
N ARG A 224 14.00 23.95 -7.84
CA ARG A 224 14.84 24.95 -8.48
C ARG A 224 13.88 25.83 -9.24
N GLN A 225 13.61 26.99 -8.64
CA GLN A 225 13.07 28.18 -9.27
C GLN A 225 11.56 28.15 -9.57
N CYS A 226 10.75 28.17 -8.51
CA CYS A 226 9.50 28.93 -8.51
C CYS A 226 9.61 30.11 -7.53
N THR A 227 10.70 30.88 -7.59
CA THR A 227 10.67 32.27 -7.13
C THR A 227 9.93 33.08 -8.19
N ALA A 228 8.60 33.15 -8.08
CA ALA A 228 7.87 34.20 -8.75
C ALA A 228 8.40 35.55 -8.21
N PRO A 229 8.75 36.53 -9.06
CA PRO A 229 9.05 37.86 -8.57
C PRO A 229 7.78 38.40 -7.90
N ARG A 230 7.88 38.74 -6.61
CA ARG A 230 6.91 39.61 -5.94
C ARG A 230 6.87 40.93 -6.72
N ALA A 231 5.90 41.06 -7.61
CA ALA A 231 5.50 42.36 -8.15
C ALA A 231 4.79 43.12 -7.01
N SER A 232 5.59 43.74 -6.15
CA SER A 232 5.10 44.73 -5.19
C SER A 232 4.87 46.03 -5.96
N HIS A 233 3.64 46.22 -6.43
CA HIS A 233 3.14 47.54 -6.82
C HIS A 233 3.29 48.53 -5.65
N PRO A 234 3.93 49.70 -5.83
CA PRO A 234 3.83 50.77 -4.84
C PRO A 234 2.42 51.36 -4.89
N ALA A 235 1.73 51.32 -3.75
CA ALA A 235 0.46 51.98 -3.52
C ALA A 235 0.63 53.51 -3.68
N GLN A 236 0.03 54.09 -4.71
CA GLN A 236 -0.22 55.53 -4.74
C GLN A 236 -1.49 55.82 -3.95
N SER A 237 -1.29 56.45 -2.79
CA SER A 237 -2.32 57.04 -1.95
C SER A 237 -2.91 58.25 -2.66
N ILE A 238 -4.19 58.18 -3.03
CA ILE A 238 -4.99 59.37 -3.36
C ILE A 238 -5.95 59.57 -2.20
N ALA A 239 -5.66 60.61 -1.42
CA ALA A 239 -6.54 61.13 -0.39
C ALA A 239 -7.72 61.87 -1.02
N THR A 240 -8.93 61.51 -0.63
CA THR A 240 -10.10 62.37 -0.74
C THR A 240 -10.87 62.30 0.58
N SER A 241 -10.80 63.38 1.36
CA SER A 241 -11.71 63.66 2.46
C SER A 241 -13.15 63.79 1.95
N PRO A 242 -14.14 63.54 2.81
CA PRO A 242 -15.02 64.66 3.10
C PRO A 242 -15.41 64.80 4.59
N THR A 243 -15.87 66.01 4.84
CA THR A 243 -16.14 66.71 6.09
C THR A 243 -17.39 66.22 6.82
N SER A 244 -17.27 66.10 8.14
CA SER A 244 -18.24 66.21 9.25
C SER A 244 -19.68 66.67 8.95
N THR A 245 -20.70 66.00 9.53
CA THR A 245 -21.59 66.58 10.60
C THR A 245 -22.40 65.55 11.42
N ALA A 246 -22.13 65.53 12.73
CA ALA A 246 -23.00 65.51 13.94
C ALA A 246 -24.26 64.61 14.16
N SER A 247 -24.44 64.29 15.45
CA SER A 247 -25.69 64.11 16.25
C SER A 247 -26.19 62.67 16.48
N SER A 248 -25.91 62.02 17.63
CA SER A 248 -26.59 62.10 18.95
C SER A 248 -27.63 60.98 19.16
N GLY A 249 -27.43 60.15 20.19
CA GLY A 249 -28.43 59.19 20.66
C GLY A 249 -27.91 58.30 21.79
N ARG A 250 -28.37 58.56 23.02
CA ARG A 250 -28.04 57.88 24.28
C ARG A 250 -28.67 56.49 24.35
N GLY A 251 -28.04 55.57 25.09
CA GLY A 251 -28.65 54.30 25.47
C GLY A 251 -27.80 53.51 26.47
N THR A 252 -28.13 53.66 27.75
CA THR A 252 -27.59 53.00 28.94
C THR A 252 -27.80 51.48 28.96
N GLY A 253 -26.87 50.72 29.55
CA GLY A 253 -27.16 49.36 30.00
C GLY A 253 -25.93 48.46 30.19
N SER A 254 -25.31 48.53 31.37
CA SER A 254 -24.47 47.46 31.94
C SER A 254 -25.28 46.82 33.07
N PRO A 255 -25.16 45.51 33.37
CA PRO A 255 -24.01 45.07 34.18
C PRO A 255 -23.47 43.63 33.94
N ARG A 256 -22.17 43.50 34.22
CA ARG A 256 -21.41 42.42 34.93
C ARG A 256 -21.98 40.98 34.98
N CYS A 257 -21.16 39.99 34.60
CA CYS A 257 -20.47 39.04 35.52
C CYS A 257 -19.80 37.85 34.78
N CYS A 258 -18.82 37.24 35.46
CA CYS A 258 -18.05 36.01 35.16
C CYS A 258 -16.91 36.17 34.12
N GLY A 259 -15.60 36.03 34.40
CA GLY A 259 -14.89 35.45 35.54
C GLY A 259 -14.44 34.02 35.23
N ARG A 260 -13.23 33.82 34.67
CA ARG A 260 -12.26 32.73 34.98
C ARG A 260 -11.12 32.70 33.95
N GLY A 261 -9.88 32.77 34.45
CA GLY A 261 -8.68 32.49 33.68
C GLY A 261 -8.20 31.04 33.77
N ARG A 262 -7.18 30.71 32.97
CA ARG A 262 -6.10 29.70 33.15
C ARG A 262 -5.14 29.87 31.94
N ARG A 263 -3.87 30.25 32.17
CA ARG A 263 -2.64 29.40 32.31
C ARG A 263 -2.36 28.60 31.03
N ALA A 264 -1.34 28.96 30.25
CA ALA A 264 0.10 28.71 30.43
C ALA A 264 0.47 27.25 30.12
N CYS A 265 1.13 27.06 28.97
CA CYS A 265 1.70 25.81 28.49
C CYS A 265 3.03 25.51 29.20
N CYS A 266 3.21 24.24 29.56
CA CYS A 266 4.50 23.57 29.56
C CYS A 266 4.55 22.68 28.32
#